data_AF-U1PD37-F1
#
_entry.id   AF-U1PD37-F1
#
_cell.length_a   1.000
_cell.length_b   1.000
_cell.length_c   1.000
_cell.angle_alpha   90.00
_cell.angle_beta   90.00
_cell.angle_gamma   90.00
#
_symmetry.space_group_name_H-M   'P 1'
#
loop_
_entity.id
_entity.type
_entity.pdbx_description
1 polymer ?
#
loop_
_entity_poly.entity_id
_entity_poly.type
_entity_poly.pdbx_seq_one_letter_code
_entity_poly.pdbx_strand_id
1 'polypeptide(L)'
;MIDALELNRAVPGGRVEIFVVPDEDYPGDWFYRFQFYHPETGEIPRYDNAHDTDDIGWHHRHINFGTDSEINFQSITAHAARFLQEVNHLTSIENTDHD
;
A
#
# COMPACT_ATOMS: atom_id res chain seq x y z
N MET A 1 -6.44 15.11 -20.19
CA MET A 1 -5.37 14.32 -19.59
C MET A 1 -5.94 13.74 -18.32
N ILE A 2 -5.87 12.43 -18.16
CA ILE A 2 -6.25 11.79 -16.91
C ILE A 2 -4.94 11.72 -16.13
N ASP A 3 -4.78 12.61 -15.16
CA ASP A 3 -3.50 12.80 -14.49
C ASP A 3 -3.33 11.73 -13.41
N ALA A 4 -2.19 11.04 -13.43
CA ALA A 4 -1.80 10.16 -12.34
C ALA A 4 -1.69 10.97 -11.05
N LEU A 5 -2.11 10.38 -9.93
CA LEU A 5 -1.80 10.89 -8.61
C LEU A 5 -0.53 10.23 -8.12
N GLU A 6 0.48 11.05 -7.87
CA GLU A 6 1.72 10.65 -7.23
C GLU A 6 1.93 11.49 -5.97
N LEU A 7 2.13 10.83 -4.84
CA LEU A 7 2.41 11.44 -3.56
C LEU A 7 3.61 10.73 -2.94
N ASN A 8 4.65 11.49 -2.61
CA ASN A 8 5.79 11.03 -1.85
C ASN A 8 5.94 11.94 -0.61
N ARG A 9 5.75 11.39 0.59
CA ARG A 9 5.65 12.20 1.81
C ARG A 9 6.28 11.50 3.01
N ALA A 10 7.12 12.25 3.73
CA ALA A 10 7.59 11.86 5.05
C ALA A 10 6.43 11.85 6.06
N VAL A 11 6.38 10.80 6.89
CA VAL A 11 5.41 10.57 7.95
C VAL A 11 6.14 10.12 9.22
N PRO A 12 5.52 10.13 10.41
CA PRO A 12 6.10 9.48 11.58
C PRO A 12 6.50 8.03 11.26
N GLY A 13 7.69 7.62 11.69
CA GLY A 13 8.22 6.27 11.44
C GLY A 13 8.74 6.00 10.02
N GLY A 14 8.62 6.93 9.05
CA GLY A 14 9.14 6.66 7.71
C GLY A 14 8.63 7.55 6.59
N ARG A 15 8.38 6.96 5.43
CA ARG A 15 7.90 7.65 4.22
C ARG A 15 6.81 6.85 3.54
N VAL A 16 5.75 7.52 3.11
CA VAL A 16 4.69 6.94 2.29
C VAL A 16 4.87 7.39 0.84
N GLU A 17 4.70 6.44 -0.06
CA GLU A 17 4.58 6.64 -1.50
C GLU A 17 3.21 6.11 -1.95
N ILE A 18 2.45 6.95 -2.64
CA ILE A 18 1.14 6.60 -3.22
C ILE A 18 1.22 6.95 -4.70
N PHE A 19 1.07 5.95 -5.54
CA PHE A 19 0.97 6.10 -6.98
C PHE A 19 -0.34 5.46 -7.45
N VAL A 20 -1.09 6.18 -8.29
CA VAL A 20 -2.32 5.68 -8.89
C VAL A 20 -2.63 6.39 -10.20
N VAL A 21 -3.09 5.62 -11.19
CA VAL A 21 -3.50 6.12 -12.51
C VAL A 21 -4.71 5.33 -13.01
N PRO A 22 -5.70 5.98 -13.65
CA PRO A 22 -6.79 5.27 -14.31
C PRO A 22 -6.27 4.38 -15.41
N ASP A 23 -6.67 3.11 -15.37
CA ASP A 23 -6.26 2.09 -16.33
C ASP A 23 -7.33 1.00 -16.38
N GLU A 24 -8.08 0.94 -17.49
CA GLU A 24 -9.20 0.01 -17.70
C GLU A 24 -8.75 -1.45 -17.87
N ASP A 25 -7.45 -1.69 -18.08
CA ASP A 25 -6.90 -3.05 -18.16
C ASP A 25 -6.72 -3.68 -16.77
N TYR A 26 -6.83 -2.90 -15.70
CA TYR A 26 -6.68 -3.35 -14.31
C TYR A 26 -8.02 -3.40 -13.58
N PRO A 27 -8.22 -4.36 -12.64
CA PRO A 27 -9.48 -4.45 -11.89
C PRO A 27 -9.81 -3.17 -11.13
N GLY A 28 -11.03 -2.70 -11.32
CA GLY A 28 -11.51 -1.46 -10.73
C GLY A 28 -11.17 -0.20 -11.52
N ASP A 29 -10.59 -0.33 -12.72
CA ASP A 29 -10.18 0.74 -13.63
C ASP A 29 -9.00 1.58 -13.10
N TRP A 30 -8.13 0.99 -12.28
CA TRP A 30 -6.95 1.65 -11.70
C TRP A 30 -5.73 0.74 -11.67
N PHE A 31 -4.59 1.24 -12.10
CA PHE A 31 -3.28 0.72 -11.70
C PHE A 31 -2.78 1.51 -10.49
N TYR A 32 -2.33 0.81 -9.44
CA TYR A 32 -1.89 1.46 -8.20
C TYR A 32 -0.70 0.75 -7.53
N ARG A 33 0.02 1.54 -6.73
CA ARG A 33 1.05 1.08 -5.81
C ARG A 33 1.15 2.04 -4.63
N PHE A 34 0.86 1.54 -3.44
CA PHE A 34 0.98 2.24 -2.18
C PHE A 34 2.07 1.58 -1.35
N GLN A 35 3.03 2.33 -0.84
CA GLN A 35 4.21 1.76 -0.21
C GLN A 35 4.67 2.60 0.97
N PHE A 36 5.00 1.94 2.08
CA PHE A 36 5.63 2.56 3.23
C PHE A 36 7.09 2.10 3.32
N TYR A 37 7.94 3.03 3.70
CA TYR A 37 9.36 2.82 3.88
C TYR A 37 9.71 3.10 5.34
N HIS A 38 9.95 2.04 6.10
CA HIS A 38 10.51 2.13 7.44
C HIS A 38 12.04 2.27 7.34
N PRO A 39 12.68 3.19 8.09
CA PRO A 39 14.11 3.47 7.96
C PRO A 39 15.03 2.29 8.28
N GLU A 40 14.60 1.36 9.13
CA GLU A 40 15.42 0.21 9.54
C GLU A 40 15.08 -1.08 8.80
N THR A 41 13.79 -1.30 8.54
CA THR A 41 13.27 -2.58 8.05
C THR A 41 12.93 -2.55 6.57
N GLY A 42 12.99 -1.37 5.94
CA GLY A 42 12.81 -1.20 4.51
C GLY A 42 11.34 -1.09 4.08
N GLU A 43 11.04 -1.63 2.90
CA GLU A 43 9.86 -1.29 2.11
C GLU A 43 8.56 -2.03 2.48
N ILE A 44 7.99 -1.82 3.66
CA ILE A 44 6.74 -2.49 4.07
C ILE A 44 5.87 -1.57 4.94
N PRO A 45 4.53 -1.58 4.81
CA PRO A 45 3.70 -2.40 3.90
C PRO A 45 3.62 -1.87 2.47
N ARG A 46 3.28 -2.75 1.52
CA ARG A 46 2.97 -2.38 0.13
C ARG A 46 1.63 -2.97 -0.32
N TYR A 47 0.77 -2.15 -0.90
CA TYR A 47 -0.44 -2.58 -1.60
C TYR A 47 -0.27 -2.28 -3.09
N ASP A 48 -0.47 -3.25 -3.98
CA ASP A 48 -0.40 -3.03 -5.43
C ASP A 48 -1.31 -3.98 -6.20
N ASN A 49 -1.44 -3.73 -7.51
CA ASN A 49 -2.07 -4.64 -8.44
C ASN A 49 -1.26 -4.89 -9.71
N ALA A 50 0.06 -5.04 -9.58
CA ALA A 50 0.96 -5.07 -10.74
C ALA A 50 0.76 -6.28 -11.67
N HIS A 51 0.30 -7.40 -11.15
CA HIS A 51 -0.02 -8.60 -11.91
C HIS A 51 -1.10 -9.41 -11.18
N ASP A 52 -1.75 -10.33 -11.89
CA ASP A 52 -2.56 -11.38 -11.28
C ASP A 52 -1.63 -12.47 -10.72
N THR A 53 -1.99 -13.03 -9.57
CA THR A 53 -1.27 -14.17 -8.97
C THR A 53 -2.28 -15.28 -8.69
N ASP A 54 -2.05 -16.48 -9.22
CA ASP A 54 -3.04 -17.57 -9.26
C ASP A 54 -3.76 -17.86 -7.92
N ASP A 55 -3.07 -17.71 -6.78
CA ASP A 55 -3.61 -17.97 -5.43
C ASP A 55 -4.01 -16.71 -4.63
N ILE A 56 -3.70 -15.51 -5.14
CA ILE A 56 -3.82 -14.22 -4.41
C ILE A 56 -4.70 -13.21 -5.17
N GLY A 57 -4.93 -13.42 -6.47
CA GLY A 57 -5.66 -12.50 -7.34
C GLY A 57 -4.84 -11.25 -7.67
N TRP A 58 -5.53 -10.19 -8.08
CA TRP A 58 -4.90 -8.94 -8.54
C TRP A 58 -4.51 -7.98 -7.43
N HIS A 59 -5.14 -8.03 -6.27
CA HIS A 59 -4.94 -7.01 -5.23
C HIS A 59 -4.04 -7.57 -4.15
N HIS A 60 -2.76 -7.20 -4.21
CA HIS A 60 -1.75 -7.72 -3.32
C HIS A 60 -1.55 -6.82 -2.11
N ARG A 61 -1.33 -7.46 -0.96
CA ARG A 61 -0.76 -6.85 0.23
C ARG A 61 0.53 -7.58 0.59
N HIS A 62 1.63 -6.85 0.56
CA HIS A 62 2.96 -7.32 0.92
C HIS A 62 3.34 -6.88 2.34
N ILE A 63 3.94 -7.81 3.10
CA ILE A 63 4.46 -7.60 4.44
C ILE A 63 5.88 -8.15 4.61
N ASN A 64 6.63 -7.62 5.58
CA ASN A 64 8.07 -7.90 5.71
C ASN A 64 8.30 -9.31 6.28
N PHE A 65 7.44 -9.66 7.23
CA PHE A 65 7.44 -10.95 7.90
C PHE A 65 6.08 -11.59 7.70
N GLY A 66 5.98 -12.41 6.65
CA GLY A 66 4.77 -13.17 6.33
C GLY A 66 4.67 -13.49 4.85
N THR A 67 3.52 -14.01 4.46
CA THR A 67 3.19 -14.31 3.07
C THR A 67 2.36 -13.17 2.50
N ASP A 68 2.63 -12.82 1.25
CA ASP A 68 1.76 -11.95 0.47
C ASP A 68 0.32 -12.48 0.49
N SER A 69 -0.64 -11.58 0.56
CA SER A 69 -2.05 -11.93 0.72
C SER A 69 -2.95 -11.09 -0.17
N GLU A 70 -4.12 -11.64 -0.52
CA GLU A 70 -5.14 -10.88 -1.22
C GLU A 70 -5.68 -9.78 -0.31
N ILE A 71 -6.04 -8.64 -0.90
CA ILE A 71 -6.75 -7.57 -0.20
C ILE A 71 -8.03 -7.16 -0.94
N ASN A 72 -9.17 -7.26 -0.25
CA ASN A 72 -10.47 -6.93 -0.82
C ASN A 72 -10.54 -5.51 -1.37
N PHE A 73 -10.76 -5.38 -2.68
CA PHE A 73 -10.92 -4.11 -3.37
C PHE A 73 -12.38 -3.66 -3.44
N GLN A 74 -12.64 -2.50 -2.85
CA GLN A 74 -13.94 -1.82 -2.90
C GLN A 74 -13.88 -0.59 -3.82
N SER A 75 -12.84 0.23 -3.63
CA SER A 75 -12.54 1.41 -4.44
C SER A 75 -11.09 1.82 -4.16
N ILE A 76 -10.53 2.63 -5.05
CA ILE A 76 -9.19 3.17 -4.90
C ILE A 76 -9.03 4.04 -3.64
N THR A 77 -10.06 4.82 -3.30
CA THR A 77 -10.09 5.65 -2.10
C THR A 77 -10.17 4.83 -0.82
N ALA A 78 -10.95 3.74 -0.81
CA ALA A 78 -11.02 2.82 0.32
C ALA A 78 -9.69 2.08 0.53
N HIS A 79 -9.03 1.68 -0.56
CA HIS A 79 -7.71 1.07 -0.52
C HIS A 79 -6.64 2.01 0.04
N ALA A 80 -6.60 3.27 -0.43
CA ALA A 80 -5.66 4.26 0.08
C ALA A 80 -5.90 4.55 1.59
N ALA A 81 -7.16 4.65 2.01
CA ALA A 81 -7.51 4.84 3.41
C ALA A 81 -7.08 3.65 4.28
N ARG A 82 -7.34 2.41 3.82
CA ARG A 82 -6.93 1.19 4.53
C ARG A 82 -5.41 1.09 4.65
N PHE A 83 -4.69 1.40 3.58
CA PHE A 83 -3.22 1.44 3.59
C PHE A 83 -2.69 2.44 4.62
N LEU A 84 -3.19 3.68 4.63
CA LEU A 84 -2.75 4.70 5.58
C LEU A 84 -3.10 4.34 7.04
N GLN A 85 -4.22 3.67 7.28
CA GLN A 85 -4.57 3.16 8.61
C GLN A 85 -3.58 2.08 9.08
N GLU A 86 -3.15 1.19 8.18
CA GLU A 86 -2.14 0.17 8.50
C GLU A 86 -0.79 0.80 8.82
N VAL A 87 -0.33 1.76 8.02
CA VAL A 87 0.90 2.53 8.29
C VAL A 87 0.83 3.21 9.66
N ASN A 88 -0.30 3.84 9.98
CA ASN A 88 -0.50 4.45 11.29
C ASN A 88 -0.45 3.42 12.42
N HIS A 89 -1.01 2.23 12.23
CA HIS A 89 -0.98 1.17 13.22
C HIS A 89 0.45 0.66 13.48
N LEU A 90 1.22 0.39 12.42
CA LEU A 90 2.60 -0.09 12.53
C LEU A 90 3.50 0.91 13.23
N THR A 91 3.42 2.17 12.82
CA THR A 91 4.22 3.26 13.41
C THR A 91 3.79 3.56 14.85
N SER A 92 2.53 3.31 15.22
CA SER A 92 2.06 3.48 16.60
C SER A 92 2.56 2.36 17.53
N ILE A 93 2.65 1.11 17.05
CA ILE A 93 3.19 -0.03 17.83
C ILE A 93 4.67 0.20 18.16
N GLU A 94 5.48 0.62 17.20
CA GLU A 94 6.92 0.88 17.41
C GLU A 94 7.17 1.97 18.47
N ASN A 95 6.26 2.94 18.59
CA ASN A 95 6.33 3.97 19.61
C ASN A 95 5.96 3.46 21.02
N THR A 96 5.18 2.38 21.13
CA THR A 96 4.81 1.79 22.44
C THR A 96 5.79 0.76 22.95
N ASP A 97 6.60 0.15 22.08
CA ASP A 97 7.63 -0.84 22.46
C ASP A 97 8.93 -0.19 22.99
N HIS A 98 8.99 1.15 23.05
CA HIS A 98 10.14 1.93 23.50
C HIS A 98 9.94 2.65 24.86
N ASP A 99 8.89 2.32 25.64
CA ASP A 99 8.61 2.89 26.98
C ASP A 99 8.98 1.95 28.14
#